data_AF-A0A8T3S7Q2-F1
#
_entry.id   AF-A0A8T3S7Q2-F1
#
_cell.length_a   1.000
_cell.length_b   1.000
_cell.length_c   1.000
_cell.angle_alpha   90.00
_cell.angle_beta   90.00
_cell.angle_gamma   90.00
#
_symmetry.space_group_name_H-M   'P 1'
#
loop_
_entity.id
_entity.type
_entity.pdbx_description
1 polymer ?
#
loop_
_entity_poly.entity_id
_entity_poly.type
_entity_poly.pdbx_seq_one_letter_code
_entity_poly.pdbx_strand_id
1 'polypeptide(L)' 'MKNITVAVSEEVYRLARIRAAEQGRSVSAMVAEYLAGLTERNAEFTRLEQLQRIVQSDITRFRASDRLDREEVHYRALR' A
#
# COMPACT_ATOMS: atom_id res chain seq x y z
N MET A 1 11.00 -24.62 7.50
CA MET A 1 10.95 -24.04 6.15
C MET A 1 10.11 -24.95 5.28
N LYS A 2 9.08 -24.43 4.60
CA LYS A 2 8.32 -25.20 3.59
C LYS A 2 8.79 -24.76 2.21
N ASN A 3 8.92 -25.71 1.29
CA ASN A 3 9.33 -25.43 -0.08
C ASN A 3 8.09 -25.21 -0.95
N ILE A 4 8.18 -24.27 -1.89
CA ILE A 4 7.14 -23.99 -2.88
C ILE A 4 7.77 -24.13 -4.25
N THR A 5 7.14 -24.90 -5.13
CA THR A 5 7.52 -25.00 -6.54
C THR A 5 6.61 -24.08 -7.34
N VAL A 6 7.20 -23.17 -8.11
CA VAL A 6 6.46 -22.21 -8.94
C VAL A 6 6.93 -22.39 -10.38
N ALA A 7 5.98 -22.64 -11.28
CA ALA A 7 6.24 -22.61 -12.72
C ALA A 7 6.13 -21.18 -13.22
N VAL A 8 7.17 -20.70 -13.90
CA VAL A 8 7.22 -19.39 -14.55
C VAL A 8 7.69 -19.56 -15.99
N SER A 9 7.39 -18.60 -16.85
CA SER A 9 7.98 -18.61 -18.19
C SER A 9 9.49 -18.38 -18.13
N GLU A 10 10.21 -18.92 -19.11
CA GLU A 10 11.66 -18.74 -19.24
C GLU A 10 12.07 -17.26 -19.22
N GLU A 11 11.29 -16.40 -19.88
CA GLU A 11 11.56 -14.96 -19.92
C GLU A 11 11.44 -14.31 -18.53
N VAL A 12 10.42 -14.68 -17.77
CA VAL A 12 10.24 -14.17 -16.40
C VAL A 12 11.37 -14.66 -15.51
N TYR A 13 11.77 -15.91 -15.64
CA TYR A 13 12.91 -16.44 -14.88
C TYR A 13 14.21 -15.72 -15.23
N ARG A 14 14.46 -15.46 -16.52
CA ARG A 14 15.65 -14.72 -17.00
C ARG A 14 15.70 -13.31 -16.41
N LEU A 15 14.61 -12.56 -16.54
CA LEU A 15 14.51 -11.20 -16.01
C LEU A 15 14.65 -11.16 -14.48
N ALA A 16 14.01 -12.09 -13.78
CA ALA A 16 14.11 -12.20 -12.33
C ALA A 16 15.56 -12.44 -11.87
N ARG A 17 16.32 -13.30 -12.56
CA ARG A 17 17.75 -13.50 -12.22
C ARG A 17 18.59 -12.25 -12.45
N ILE A 18 18.39 -11.54 -13.56
CA ILE A 18 19.13 -10.29 -13.84
C ILE A 18 18.86 -9.29 -12.72
N ARG A 19 17.58 -9.08 -12.39
CA ARG A 19 17.15 -8.15 -11.34
C ARG A 19 17.70 -8.54 -9.96
N ALA A 20 17.71 -9.84 -9.65
CA ALA A 20 18.24 -10.36 -8.39
C ALA A 20 19.76 -10.12 -8.29
N ALA A 21 20.51 -10.37 -9.37
CA ALA A 21 21.95 -10.13 -9.42
C ALA A 21 22.30 -8.64 -9.26
N GLU A 22 21.57 -7.75 -9.93
CA GLU A 22 21.74 -6.29 -9.77
C GLU A 22 21.60 -5.83 -8.31
N GLN A 23 20.76 -6.51 -7.53
CA GLN A 23 20.49 -6.19 -6.13
C GLN A 23 21.36 -6.99 -5.16
N GLY A 24 22.28 -7.83 -5.65
CA GLY A 24 23.09 -8.72 -4.80
C GLY A 24 22.25 -9.75 -4.03
N ARG A 25 21.09 -10.15 -4.56
CA ARG A 25 20.12 -11.03 -3.93
C ARG A 25 19.85 -12.28 -4.77
N SER A 26 19.27 -13.31 -4.15
CA SER A 26 18.77 -14.49 -4.87
C SER A 26 17.31 -14.29 -5.29
N VAL A 27 16.88 -14.98 -6.35
CA VAL A 27 15.47 -14.97 -6.78
C VAL A 27 14.56 -15.49 -5.67
N SER A 28 14.97 -16.52 -4.94
CA SER A 28 14.21 -17.05 -3.81
C SER A 28 14.05 -16.03 -2.67
N ALA A 29 15.08 -15.24 -2.38
CA ALA A 29 14.99 -14.16 -1.38
C ALA A 29 14.02 -13.06 -1.82
N MET A 30 14.07 -12.68 -3.11
CA MET A 30 13.14 -11.70 -3.68
C MET A 30 11.67 -12.17 -3.63
N VAL A 31 11.43 -13.46 -3.94
CA VAL A 31 10.09 -14.05 -3.84
C VAL A 31 9.62 -14.11 -2.39
N ALA A 32 10.49 -14.49 -1.45
CA ALA A 32 10.14 -14.54 -0.03
C ALA A 32 9.75 -13.16 0.52
N GLU A 33 10.53 -12.12 0.19
CA GLU A 33 10.25 -10.74 0.59
C GLU A 33 8.95 -10.22 -0.04
N TYR A 34 8.71 -10.52 -1.31
CA TYR A 34 7.45 -10.16 -1.97
C TYR A 34 6.24 -10.80 -1.27
N LEU A 35 6.30 -12.10 -0.98
CA LEU A 35 5.22 -12.83 -0.31
C LEU A 35 5.00 -12.33 1.12
N ALA A 36 6.07 -11.98 1.85
CA ALA A 36 5.96 -11.32 3.15
C ALA A 36 5.27 -9.95 3.03
N GLY A 37 5.69 -9.14 2.06
CA GLY A 37 5.11 -7.83 1.79
C GLY A 37 3.64 -7.87 1.37
N LEU A 38 3.17 -8.94 0.72
CA LEU A 38 1.72 -9.10 0.44
C LEU A 38 0.91 -9.22 1.73
N THR A 39 1.46 -9.88 2.75
CA THR A 39 0.79 -10.04 4.05
C THR A 39 0.71 -8.70 4.78
N GLU A 40 1.80 -7.93 4.75
CA GLU A 40 1.86 -6.58 5.34
C GLU A 40 0.98 -5.57 4.61
N ARG A 41 1.00 -5.56 3.27
CA ARG A 41 0.12 -4.68 2.47
C ARG A 41 -1.35 -4.98 2.73
N ASN A 42 -1.74 -6.25 2.81
CA ASN A 42 -3.12 -6.61 3.17
C ASN A 42 -3.50 -6.09 4.56
N ALA A 43 -2.57 -6.13 5.52
CA ALA A 43 -2.78 -5.56 6.84
C ALA A 43 -2.91 -4.01 6.79
N GLU A 44 -2.08 -3.34 5.99
CA GLU A 44 -2.15 -1.89 5.78
C GLU A 44 -3.47 -1.47 5.12
N PHE A 45 -3.89 -2.15 4.05
CA PHE A 45 -5.17 -1.90 3.40
C PHE A 45 -6.34 -2.11 4.36
N THR A 46 -6.31 -3.17 5.17
CA THR A 46 -7.32 -3.43 6.21
C THR A 46 -7.35 -2.29 7.24
N ARG A 47 -6.18 -1.82 7.69
CA ARG A 47 -6.07 -0.68 8.61
C ARG A 47 -6.60 0.61 8.00
N LEU A 48 -6.28 0.90 6.74
CA LEU A 48 -6.76 2.08 6.02
C LEU A 48 -8.28 2.04 5.84
N GLU A 49 -8.84 0.87 5.51
CA GLU A 49 -10.30 0.69 5.41
C GLU A 49 -10.99 0.91 6.76
N GLN A 50 -10.40 0.44 7.87
CA GLN A 50 -10.90 0.72 9.22
C GLN A 50 -10.86 2.22 9.55
N LEU A 51 -9.74 2.89 9.24
CA LEU A 51 -9.62 4.34 9.46
C LEU A 51 -10.64 5.12 8.63
N GLN A 52 -10.84 4.73 7.38
CA GLN A 52 -11.87 5.31 6.52
C GLN A 52 -13.26 5.14 7.13
N ARG A 53 -13.61 3.93 7.61
CA ARG A 53 -14.90 3.67 8.27
C ARG A 53 -15.11 4.56 9.49
N ILE A 54 -14.08 4.72 10.33
CA ILE A 54 -14.13 5.60 11.51
C ILE A 54 -14.38 7.05 11.08
N VAL A 55 -13.55 7.58 10.18
CA VAL A 55 -13.68 8.96 9.70
C VAL A 55 -15.04 9.21 9.05
N GLN A 56 -15.56 8.26 8.27
CA GLN A 56 -16.88 8.38 7.66
C GLN A 56 -18.00 8.30 8.69
N SER A 57 -17.86 7.50 9.75
CA SER A 57 -18.87 7.43 10.82
C SER A 57 -19.00 8.73 11.60
N ASP A 58 -17.93 9.53 11.69
CA ASP A 58 -17.96 10.86 12.31
C ASP A 58 -18.72 11.88 11.44
N ILE A 59 -18.92 11.60 10.15
CA ILE A 59 -19.67 12.45 9.22
C ILE A 59 -21.16 12.11 9.32
N THR A 60 -21.83 12.71 10.31
CA THR A 60 -23.28 12.55 10.50
C THR A 60 -24.12 13.33 9.49
N ARG A 61 -23.59 14.44 8.95
CA ARG A 61 -24.22 15.25 7.91
C ARG A 61 -23.15 15.95 7.07
N PHE A 62 -23.21 15.78 5.76
CA PHE A 62 -22.34 16.48 4.81
C PHE A 62 -23.16 17.46 3.97
N ARG A 63 -22.73 18.73 3.89
CA ARG A 63 -23.26 19.70 2.94
C ARG A 63 -22.10 20.39 2.23
N ALA A 64 -22.17 20.43 0.91
CA ALA A 64 -21.15 21.11 0.10
C ALA A 64 -21.07 22.62 0.42
N SER A 65 -22.17 23.22 0.89
CA SER A 65 -22.25 24.60 1.36
C SER A 65 -21.43 24.90 2.62
N ASP A 66 -21.07 23.87 3.39
CA ASP A 66 -20.29 24.02 4.64
C ASP A 66 -18.77 24.05 4.35
N ARG A 67 -18.36 23.96 3.06
CA ARG A 67 -16.97 24.10 2.66
C ARG A 67 -16.55 25.55 2.81
N LEU A 68 -15.54 25.77 3.65
CA LEU A 68 -14.91 27.06 3.82
C LEU A 68 -14.27 27.52 2.51
N ASP A 69 -14.43 28.80 2.19
CA ASP A 69 -13.71 29.44 1.10
C ASP A 69 -12.23 29.70 1.47
N ARG A 70 -11.46 30.17 0.49
CA ARG A 70 -10.02 30.42 0.67
C ARG A 70 -9.74 31.44 1.77
N GLU A 71 -10.58 32.46 1.92
CA GLU A 71 -10.39 33.52 2.91
C GLU A 71 -10.73 33.01 4.31
N GLU A 72 -11.84 32.29 4.45
CA GLU A 72 -12.25 31.64 5.70
C GLU A 72 -11.21 30.63 6.21
N VAL A 73 -10.59 29.86 5.31
CA VAL A 73 -9.47 28.96 5.65
C VAL A 73 -8.27 29.75 6.16
N HIS A 74 -7.92 30.87 5.51
CA HIS A 74 -6.81 31.71 5.92
C HIS A 74 -7.01 32.29 7.33
N TYR A 75 -8.21 32.81 7.62
CA TYR A 75 -8.53 33.36 8.94
C TYR A 75 -8.52 32.31 10.05
N ARG A 76 -8.95 31.07 9.76
CA ARG A 76 -8.91 29.97 10.74
C ARG A 76 -7.49 29.57 11.14
N ALA A 77 -6.53 29.62 10.22
CA ALA A 77 -5.14 29.25 10.49
C ALA A 77 -4.38 30.30 11.33
N LEU A 78 -4.94 31.50 11.47
CA LEU A 78 -4.35 32.62 12.24
C LEU A 78 -4.91 32.71 13.68
N ARG A 79 -5.81 31.79 14.08
CA ARG A 79 -6.34 31.63 15.45
C ARG A 79 -5.66 30.45 16.15
#